data_AF-A0A6G2J4X7-F1
#
_entry.id   AF-A0A6G2J4X7-F1
#
_cell.length_a   1.000
_cell.length_b   1.000
_cell.length_c   1.000
_cell.angle_alpha   90.00
_cell.angle_beta   90.00
_cell.angle_gamma   90.00
#
_symmetry.space_group_name_H-M   'P 1'
#
loop_
_entity.id
_entity.type
_entity.pdbx_description
1 polymer ?
#
loop_
_entity_poly.entity_id
_entity_poly.type
_entity_poly.pdbx_seq_one_letter_code
_entity_poly.pdbx_strand_id
1 'polypeptide(L)' 'MNHDEYHRRFADAIIEQIRQGTAPWQKPWAPGERVMPMNVDT' A
#
# COMPACT_ATOMS: atom_id res chain seq x y z
N MET A 1 6.16 -19.45 -16.06
CA MET A 1 6.23 -17.98 -16.21
C MET A 1 7.64 -17.55 -15.90
N ASN A 2 8.26 -16.76 -16.77
CA ASN A 2 9.63 -16.28 -16.57
C ASN A 2 9.64 -15.26 -15.42
N HIS A 3 10.32 -15.56 -14.31
CA HIS A 3 10.37 -14.69 -13.13
C HIS A 3 10.90 -13.30 -13.47
N ASP A 4 11.86 -13.22 -14.40
CA ASP A 4 12.48 -11.97 -14.84
C ASP A 4 11.47 -11.01 -15.47
N GLU A 5 10.49 -11.53 -16.20
CA GLU A 5 9.44 -10.72 -16.82
C GLU A 5 8.49 -10.14 -15.76
N TYR A 6 8.13 -10.94 -14.76
CA TYR A 6 7.28 -10.48 -13.64
C TYR A 6 7.96 -9.37 -12.84
N HIS A 7 9.22 -9.55 -12.47
CA HIS A 7 9.97 -8.57 -11.70
C HIS A 7 10.15 -7.25 -12.47
N ARG A 8 10.39 -7.34 -13.77
CA ARG A 8 10.51 -6.14 -14.62
C ARG A 8 9.22 -5.37 -14.73
N ARG A 9 8.10 -6.04 -15.04
CA ARG A 9 6.78 -5.39 -15.13
C ARG A 9 6.37 -4.74 -13.80
N PHE A 10 6.67 -5.40 -12.68
CA PHE A 10 6.44 -4.85 -11.34
C PHE A 10 7.29 -3.60 -11.07
N ALA A 11 8.59 -3.65 -11.38
CA ALA A 11 9.48 -2.51 -11.20
C ALA A 11 9.08 -1.31 -12.08
N ASP A 12 8.72 -1.54 -13.34
CA ASP A 12 8.27 -0.50 -14.26
C ASP A 12 7.00 0.20 -13.75
N ALA A 13 6.05 -0.57 -13.19
CA ALA A 13 4.83 -0.03 -12.61
C ALA A 13 5.08 0.84 -11.36
N ILE A 14 6.08 0.48 -10.52
CA ILE A 14 6.46 1.28 -9.35
C ILE A 14 7.11 2.60 -9.79
N ILE A 15 8.01 2.55 -10.78
CA ILE A 15 8.71 3.74 -11.28
C ILE A 15 7.70 4.77 -11.80
N GLU A 16 6.67 4.32 -12.52
CA GLU A 16 5.63 5.20 -13.07
C GLU A 16 4.80 5.87 -11.97
N GLN A 17 4.38 5.11 -10.95
CA GLN A 17 3.65 5.66 -9.80
C GLN A 17 4.47 6.70 -9.03
N ILE A 18 5.77 6.45 -8.84
CA ILE A 18 6.69 7.41 -8.21
C ILE A 18 6.79 8.70 -9.03
N ARG A 19 6.90 8.60 -10.37
CA ARG A 19 6.94 9.79 -11.27
C ARG A 19 5.67 10.63 -11.19
N GLN A 20 4.53 9.98 -10.98
CA GLN A 20 3.23 10.62 -10.79
C GLN A 20 3.08 11.26 -9.39
N GLY A 21 4.10 11.17 -8.53
CA GLY A 21 4.06 11.72 -7.17
C GLY A 21 3.22 10.89 -6.20
N THR A 22 2.81 9.68 -6.58
CA THR A 22 2.01 8.78 -5.74
C THR A 22 2.90 7.66 -5.24
N ALA A 23 3.36 7.76 -3.99
CA ALA A 23 4.17 6.70 -3.39
C ALA A 23 3.31 5.42 -3.24
N PRO A 24 3.63 4.31 -3.93
CA PRO A 24 2.74 3.14 -4.03
C PRO A 24 2.58 2.37 -2.71
N TRP A 25 3.50 2.55 -1.77
CA TRP A 25 3.45 1.95 -0.42
C TRP A 25 2.64 2.78 0.58
N GLN A 26 2.24 4.01 0.22
CA GLN A 26 1.32 4.78 1.04
C GLN A 26 -0.11 4.33 0.73
N LYS A 27 -0.75 3.68 1.71
CA LYS A 27 -2.20 3.51 1.66
C LYS A 27 -2.86 4.90 1.61
N PRO A 28 -3.97 5.08 0.88
CA PRO A 28 -4.76 6.30 0.96
C PRO A 28 -5.02 6.61 2.42
N TRP A 29 -4.69 7.85 2.82
CA TRP A 29 -4.97 8.27 4.18
C TRP A 29 -6.48 8.21 4.41
N ALA A 30 -6.89 7.52 5.47
CA ALA A 30 -8.26 7.49 5.94
C ALA A 30 -8.27 8.02 7.38
N PRO A 31 -9.27 8.84 7.76
CA PRO A 31 -9.45 9.21 9.15
C PRO A 31 -9.67 7.94 9.97
N GLY A 32 -9.02 7.86 11.14
CA GLY A 32 -9.30 6.79 12.08
C GLY A 32 -10.74 6.88 12.59
N GLU A 33 -11.39 5.74 12.74
CA GLU A 33 -12.69 5.68 13.41
C GLU A 33 -12.51 5.77 14.92
N ARG A 34 -13.33 6.58 15.59
CA ARG A 34 -13.32 6.69 17.04
C ARG A 34 -14.10 5.52 17.63
N VAL A 35 -13.39 4.49 18.07
CA VAL A 35 -13.97 3.40 18.87
C VAL A 35 -13.84 3.71 20.36
N MET A 36 -14.84 3.30 21.16
CA MET A 36 -14.72 3.35 22.61
C MET A 36 -13.70 2.30 23.07
N PRO A 37 -12.81 2.60 24.03
CA PRO A 37 -11.95 1.59 24.63
C PRO A 37 -12.82 0.50 25.26
N MET A 38 -12.63 -0.76 24.85
CA MET A 38 -13.33 -1.90 25.42
C MET A 38 -12.44 -2.55 26.48
N ASN A 39 -12.85 -2.55 27.74
CA ASN A 39 -12.23 -3.41 28.75
C ASN A 39 -12.97 -4.76 28.71
N VAL A 40 -12.36 -5.77 28.08
CA VAL A 40 -12.91 -7.13 28.10
C VAL A 40 -12.46 -7.83 29.37
N ASP A 41 -13.14 -7.55 30.49
CA ASP A 41 -13.00 -8.37 31.69
C ASP A 41 -13.81 -9.66 31.47
N THR A 42 -13.14 -10.75 31.09
CA THR A 42 -13.72 -12.11 31.07
C THR A 42 -12.82 -13.05 31.84
#